data_AF-A0A2E7J618-F1
#
_entry.id   AF-A0A2E7J618-F1
#
_cell.length_a   1.000
_cell.length_b   1.000
_cell.length_c   1.000
_cell.angle_alpha   90.00
_cell.angle_beta   90.00
_cell.angle_gamma   90.00
#
_symmetry.space_group_name_H-M   'P 1'
#
loop_
_entity.id
_entity.type
_entity.pdbx_description
1 polymer ?
#
loop_
_entity_poly.entity_id
_entity_poly.type
_entity_poly.pdbx_seq_one_letter_code
_entity_poly.pdbx_strand_id
1 'polypeptide(L)' 'MPGQVPDPNTVFEGCRFHPRCPFADDLCRSTPPPMEEVSEGHFASCHHTELTDDLEAAQRAFSASQFLQSEVSVQ' A
#
# COMPACT_ATOMS: atom_id res chain seq x y z
N MET A 1 4.99 12.76 -3.98
CA MET A 1 4.29 12.01 -2.93
C MET A 1 3.84 13.00 -1.84
N PRO A 2 2.57 13.40 -1.76
CA PRO A 2 2.07 14.00 -0.54
C PRO A 2 1.94 12.87 0.48
N GLY A 3 2.80 12.87 1.49
CA GLY A 3 2.85 11.81 2.48
C GLY A 3 3.51 12.37 3.72
N GLN A 4 2.72 12.67 4.75
CA GLN A 4 3.32 13.00 6.03
C GLN A 4 3.96 11.74 6.59
N VAL A 5 5.23 11.85 6.99
CA VAL A 5 5.88 10.80 7.75
C VAL A 5 5.11 10.70 9.07
N PRO A 6 4.55 9.52 9.41
CA PRO A 6 3.88 9.35 10.69
C PRO A 6 4.88 9.58 11.83
N ASP A 7 4.39 9.97 13.00
CA ASP A 7 5.24 10.11 14.19
C ASP A 7 6.02 8.81 14.42
N PRO A 8 7.35 8.84 14.62
CA PRO A 8 8.16 7.65 14.86
C PRO A 8 7.69 6.79 16.04
N ASN A 9 6.95 7.38 16.98
CA ASN A 9 6.37 6.68 18.13
C ASN A 9 5.00 6.05 17.84
N THR A 10 4.48 6.19 16.62
CA THR A 10 3.23 5.55 16.22
C THR A 10 3.44 4.03 16.17
N VAL A 11 2.77 3.33 17.08
CA VAL A 11 2.78 1.86 17.11
C VAL A 11 1.70 1.35 16.16
N PHE A 12 2.12 0.57 15.16
CA PHE A 12 1.22 -0.16 14.27
C PHE A 12 1.21 -1.63 14.70
N GLU A 13 0.03 -2.20 14.95
CA GLU A 13 -0.12 -3.61 15.34
C GLU A 13 0.07 -4.54 14.13
N GLY A 14 -0.44 -4.14 12.96
CA GLY A 14 -0.31 -4.87 11.70
C GLY A 14 0.74 -4.32 10.74
N CYS A 15 0.46 -4.42 9.44
CA CYS A 15 1.27 -3.89 8.36
C CYS A 15 1.44 -2.36 8.49
N ARG A 16 2.69 -1.87 8.63
CA ARG A 16 3.00 -0.43 8.75
C ARG A 16 2.48 0.42 7.58
N PHE A 17 2.19 -0.20 6.44
CA PHE A 17 1.67 0.47 5.25
C PHE A 17 0.14 0.50 5.17
N HIS A 18 -0.58 -0.22 6.05
CA HIS A 18 -2.05 -0.28 6.03
C HIS A 18 -2.75 1.10 6.02
N PRO A 19 -2.22 2.20 6.65
CA PRO A 19 -2.88 3.50 6.62
C PRO A 19 -2.87 4.17 5.24
N ARG A 20 -2.01 3.70 4.33
CA ARG A 20 -1.76 4.32 3.02
C ARG A 20 -1.84 3.33 1.84
N CYS A 21 -2.03 2.05 2.13
CA CYS A 21 -2.15 1.01 1.12
C CYS A 21 -3.61 0.96 0.62
N PRO A 22 -3.86 1.10 -0.71
CA PRO A 22 -5.21 1.01 -1.26
C PRO A 22 -5.78 -0.41 -1.21
N PHE A 23 -4.94 -1.41 -0.96
CA PHE A 23 -5.31 -2.82 -0.81
C PHE A 23 -5.47 -3.26 0.65
N ALA A 24 -5.33 -2.34 1.61
CA ALA A 24 -5.38 -2.70 3.02
C ALA A 24 -6.76 -3.20 3.43
N ASP A 25 -6.78 -4.40 4.01
CA ASP A 25 -7.94 -5.01 4.64
C ASP A 25 -7.78 -5.08 6.18
N ASP A 26 -8.65 -5.82 6.85
CA ASP A 26 -8.59 -6.00 8.31
C ASP A 26 -7.36 -6.80 8.75
N LEU A 27 -6.93 -7.78 7.95
CA LEU A 27 -5.72 -8.58 8.22
C LEU A 27 -4.47 -7.68 8.22
N CYS A 28 -4.39 -6.74 7.29
CA CYS A 28 -3.33 -5.74 7.24
C CYS A 28 -3.29 -4.84 8.49
N ARG A 29 -4.42 -4.63 9.18
CA ARG A 29 -4.51 -3.79 10.39
C ARG A 29 -4.13 -4.55 11.65
N SER A 30 -4.49 -5.83 11.73
CA SER A 30 -4.33 -6.66 12.93
C SER A 30 -3.04 -7.46 12.99
N THR A 31 -2.43 -7.77 11.84
CA THR A 31 -1.35 -8.77 11.78
C THR A 31 -0.19 -8.29 10.90
N PRO A 32 1.06 -8.37 11.38
CA PRO A 32 2.22 -8.04 10.57
C PRO A 32 2.40 -9.09 9.46
N PRO A 33 2.69 -8.69 8.21
CA PRO A 33 2.86 -9.63 7.12
C PRO A 33 4.14 -10.46 7.28
N PRO A 34 4.12 -11.75 6.86
CA PRO A 34 5.33 -12.57 6.81
C PRO A 34 6.32 -12.02 5.79
N MET A 35 7.59 -12.42 5.89
CA MET A 35 8.58 -12.17 4.86
C MET A 35 8.65 -13.37 3.93
N GLU A 36 8.24 -13.17 2.68
CA GLU A 36 8.12 -14.24 1.67
C GLU A 36 8.95 -13.92 0.44
N GLU A 37 9.49 -14.95 -0.20
CA GLU A 37 10.23 -14.82 -1.46
C GLU A 37 9.23 -14.76 -2.62
N VAL A 38 9.24 -13.67 -3.38
CA VAL A 38 8.32 -13.43 -4.52
C VAL A 38 8.98 -13.70 -5.86
N SER A 39 10.31 -13.63 -5.93
CA SER A 39 11.12 -14.09 -7.05
C SER A 39 12.54 -14.37 -6.55
N GLU A 40 13.39 -15.00 -7.36
CA GLU A 40 14.72 -15.45 -6.94
C GLU A 40 15.54 -14.30 -6.31
N GLY A 41 15.77 -14.39 -5.00
CA GLY A 41 16.50 -13.36 -4.23
C GLY A 41 15.70 -12.08 -3.91
N HIS A 42 14.42 -12.02 -4.25
CA HIS A 42 13.52 -10.90 -3.96
C HIS A 42 12.48 -11.28 -2.92
N PHE A 43 12.44 -10.53 -1.83
CA PHE A 43 11.54 -10.78 -0.71
C PHE A 43 10.57 -9.61 -0.53
N ALA A 44 9.34 -9.92 -0.16
CA ALA A 44 8.31 -8.96 0.18
C ALA A 44 7.66 -9.30 1.52
N SER A 45 7.17 -8.27 2.21
CA SER A 45 6.32 -8.42 3.39
C SER A 45 4.96 -7.81 3.12
N CYS A 46 4.12 -8.57 2.40
CA CYS A 46 2.77 -8.18 2.02
C CYS A 46 1.84 -9.38 2.19
N HIS A 47 0.61 -9.15 2.67
CA HIS A 47 -0.42 -10.20 2.75
C HIS A 47 -1.08 -10.52 1.40
N HIS A 48 -0.88 -9.66 0.41
CA HIS A 48 -1.56 -9.69 -0.89
C HIS A 48 -0.57 -9.45 -2.04
N THR A 49 0.53 -10.21 -2.08
CA THR A 49 1.53 -10.09 -3.15
C THR A 49 0.89 -10.31 -4.53
N GLU A 50 -0.08 -11.23 -4.63
CA GLU A 50 -0.81 -11.52 -5.87
C GLU A 50 -1.61 -10.35 -6.44
N LEU A 51 -2.05 -9.41 -5.59
CA LEU A 51 -2.79 -8.22 -6.05
C LEU A 51 -1.86 -7.16 -6.67
N THR A 52 -0.54 -7.35 -6.53
CA THR A 52 0.48 -6.40 -6.99
C THR A 52 1.29 -6.89 -8.18
N ASP A 53 1.07 -8.12 -8.65
CA ASP A 53 1.75 -8.68 -9.82
C ASP A 53 1.31 -8.01 -11.13
N ASP A 54 0.08 -7.51 -11.18
CA ASP A 54 -0.45 -6.74 -12.32
C ASP A 54 -0.22 -5.23 -12.10
N LEU A 55 0.71 -4.67 -12.86
CA LEU A 55 1.05 -3.24 -12.81
C LEU A 55 -0.13 -2.32 -13.15
N GLU A 56 -1.03 -2.73 -14.04
CA GLU A 56 -2.20 -1.92 -14.40
C GLU A 56 -3.26 -1.95 -13.30
N ALA A 57 -3.49 -3.12 -12.69
CA ALA A 57 -4.34 -3.24 -11.51
C ALA A 57 -3.78 -2.45 -10.32
N ALA A 58 -2.46 -2.54 -10.07
CA ALA A 58 -1.75 -1.77 -9.07
C ALA A 58 -1.92 -0.26 -9.27
N GLN A 59 -1.65 0.22 -10.49
CA GLN A 59 -1.78 1.63 -10.83
C GLN A 59 -3.21 2.15 -10.63
N ARG A 60 -4.24 1.37 -10.97
CA ARG A 60 -5.65 1.72 -10.75
C ARG A 60 -5.99 1.86 -9.26
N ALA A 61 -5.53 0.92 -8.43
CA ALA A 61 -5.78 1.00 -6.99
C ALA A 61 -5.15 2.24 -6.34
N PHE A 62 -3.91 2.58 -6.74
CA PHE A 62 -3.23 3.78 -6.26
C PHE A 62 -3.82 5.08 -6.84
N SER A 63 -4.20 5.10 -8.11
CA SER A 63 -4.78 6.28 -8.76
C SER A 63 -6.21 6.57 -8.30
N ALA A 64 -7.02 5.56 -7.97
CA ALA A 64 -8.36 5.75 -7.41
C ALA A 64 -8.35 6.53 -6.08
N SER A 65 -7.31 6.37 -5.27
CA SER A 65 -7.08 7.19 -4.06
C SER A 65 -6.57 8.61 -4.36
N GLN A 66 -6.20 8.91 -5.60
CA GLN A 66 -5.65 10.19 -6.06
C GLN A 66 -6.65 11.05 -6.86
N PHE A 67 -7.81 10.50 -7.22
CA PHE A 67 -8.81 11.16 -8.08
C PHE A 67 -9.66 12.26 -7.41
N LEU A 68 -9.51 12.51 -6.11
CA LEU A 68 -10.21 13.62 -5.43
C LEU A 68 -9.54 15.00 -5.58
N GLN A 69 -8.48 15.14 -6.38
CA GLN A 69 -7.78 16.43 -6.62
C GLN A 69 -7.61 16.80 -8.10
N SER A 70 -8.21 16.08 -9.04
CA SER A 70 -8.01 16.32 -10.48
C SER A 70 -9.05 17.22 -11.16
N GLU A 71 -9.93 17.91 -10.42
CA GLU A 71 -10.74 19.02 -10.97
C GLU A 71 -9.99 20.36 -11.00
N VAL A 72 -8.69 20.38 -11.26
CA VAL A 72 -7.96 21.62 -11.57
C VAL A 72 -7.53 21.60 -13.02
N SER A 73 -8.39 22.24 -13.83
CA SER A 73 -8.17 22.81 -15.16
C SER A 73 -6.72 22.81 -15.67
N VAL A 74 -6.51 22.08 -16.77
CA VAL A 74 -5.51 22.48 -17.77
C VAL A 74 -6.14 23.60 -18.60
N GLN A 75 -5.70 24.84 -18.37
CA GLN A 75 -5.75 25.92 -19.36
C GLN A 75 -4.36 26.05 -19.98
#